data_AF-A0AAD2JL64-F1
#
_entry.id   AF-A0AAD2JL64-F1
#
_cell.length_a   1.000
_cell.length_b   1.000
_cell.length_c   1.000
_cell.angle_alpha   90.00
_cell.angle_beta   90.00
_cell.angle_gamma   90.00
#
_symmetry.space_group_name_H-M   'P 1'
#
loop_
_entity.id
_entity.type
_entity.pdbx_description
1 polymer ?
#
loop_
_entity_poly.entity_id
_entity_poly.type
_entity_poly.pdbx_seq_one_letter_code
_entity_poly.pdbx_strand_id
1 'polypeptide(L)'
;MSVSAARNLVRMITPPSQVASALDWRKHTGGAILSLDIHKNSIGLAIAAHPSLQEHATLLSSIPLQNRGKVSEQDKDYLADVIKTNKVCGVVVSWPLQEGTAKMGHAAGRVFHTLEGLVNEEDSESSARIVSLLHLKPLCLWDSEHAENSEPEDIFGRSPAYCRTSSKQEHRASEEQYNQDEKIVATGVLEDFLHAFWPDVVSKQPTMMAVSSDDEQEDEGPKIAMA
;
A
#
# COMPACT_ATOMS: atom_id res chain seq x y z
N MET A 1 -21.59 -8.97 4.53
CA MET A 1 -20.68 -9.03 3.37
C MET A 1 -21.37 -9.78 2.26
N SER A 2 -21.38 -9.23 1.04
CA SER A 2 -21.91 -9.94 -0.13
C SER A 2 -20.88 -10.99 -0.56
N VAL A 3 -21.30 -12.26 -0.64
CA VAL A 3 -20.43 -13.37 -1.10
C VAL A 3 -19.92 -13.12 -2.53
N SER A 4 -20.64 -12.30 -3.32
CA SER A 4 -20.25 -11.93 -4.68
C SER A 4 -19.03 -11.01 -4.70
N ALA A 5 -19.04 -9.95 -3.89
CA ALA A 5 -17.97 -8.95 -3.84
C ALA A 5 -16.62 -9.57 -3.44
N ALA A 6 -16.63 -10.41 -2.40
CA ALA A 6 -15.44 -11.15 -1.95
C ALA A 6 -14.86 -12.02 -3.07
N ARG A 7 -15.72 -12.71 -3.84
CA ARG A 7 -15.28 -13.56 -4.96
C ARG A 7 -14.68 -12.75 -6.10
N ASN A 8 -15.23 -11.57 -6.39
CA ASN A 8 -14.69 -10.69 -7.42
C ASN A 8 -13.32 -10.16 -7.01
N LEU A 9 -13.18 -9.69 -5.77
CA LEU A 9 -11.91 -9.20 -5.26
C LEU A 9 -10.81 -10.28 -5.30
N VAL A 10 -11.12 -11.50 -4.87
CA VAL A 10 -10.16 -12.62 -4.90
C VAL A 10 -9.71 -12.94 -6.33
N ARG A 11 -10.57 -12.74 -7.34
CA ARG A 11 -10.21 -12.94 -8.76
C ARG A 11 -9.31 -11.84 -9.30
N MET A 12 -9.32 -10.65 -8.70
CA MET A 12 -8.49 -9.52 -9.10
C MET A 12 -7.09 -9.55 -8.49
N ILE A 13 -6.95 -10.22 -7.35
CA ILE A 13 -5.66 -10.39 -6.68
C ILE A 13 -4.79 -11.34 -7.50
N THR A 14 -3.59 -10.89 -7.82
CA THR A 14 -2.58 -11.56 -8.65
C THR A 14 -1.24 -11.61 -7.92
N PRO A 15 -0.32 -12.50 -8.33
CA PRO A 15 1.02 -12.52 -7.77
C PRO A 15 1.76 -11.19 -8.02
N PRO A 16 2.58 -10.72 -7.08
CA PRO A 16 3.39 -9.50 -7.25
C PRO A 16 4.22 -9.48 -8.54
N SER A 17 4.75 -10.62 -8.97
CA SER A 17 5.50 -10.75 -10.22
C SER A 17 4.68 -10.45 -11.48
N GLN A 18 3.35 -10.68 -11.45
CA GLN A 18 2.45 -10.32 -12.55
C GLN A 18 2.21 -8.81 -12.61
N VAL A 19 2.08 -8.15 -11.46
CA VAL A 19 2.03 -6.67 -11.37
C VAL A 19 3.34 -6.08 -11.87
N ALA A 20 4.48 -6.63 -11.45
CA ALA A 20 5.78 -6.19 -11.90
C ALA A 20 5.97 -6.36 -13.43
N SER A 21 5.52 -7.49 -13.97
CA SER A 21 5.56 -7.75 -15.42
C SER A 21 4.62 -6.83 -16.21
N ALA A 22 3.53 -6.34 -15.62
CA ALA A 22 2.68 -5.35 -16.26
C ALA A 22 3.35 -3.98 -16.42
N LEU A 23 4.37 -3.71 -15.59
CA LEU A 23 5.26 -2.55 -15.72
C LEU A 23 6.44 -2.82 -16.68
N ASP A 24 6.66 -4.05 -17.17
CA ASP A 24 7.75 -4.36 -18.11
C ASP A 24 7.45 -3.70 -19.49
N TRP A 25 8.03 -2.51 -19.67
CA TRP A 25 7.71 -1.52 -20.70
C TRP A 25 8.27 -1.78 -22.09
N ARG A 26 8.62 -3.02 -22.46
CA ARG A 26 8.96 -3.31 -23.87
C ARG A 26 7.82 -3.00 -24.85
N LYS A 27 6.62 -2.66 -24.37
CA LYS A 27 5.41 -2.44 -25.19
C LYS A 27 4.62 -1.15 -24.94
N HIS A 28 4.81 -0.42 -23.83
CA HIS A 28 3.98 0.76 -23.50
C HIS A 28 4.79 1.87 -22.82
N THR A 29 5.01 2.98 -23.54
CA THR A 29 5.60 4.21 -22.99
C THR A 29 4.64 4.90 -22.02
N GLY A 30 5.01 4.95 -20.73
CA GLY A 30 4.44 5.85 -19.73
C GLY A 30 3.29 5.30 -18.89
N GLY A 31 3.28 4.02 -18.53
CA GLY A 31 2.39 3.49 -17.48
C GLY A 31 2.97 3.66 -16.08
N ALA A 32 2.14 3.72 -15.04
CA ALA A 32 2.59 3.84 -13.65
C ALA A 32 2.06 2.69 -12.77
N ILE A 33 2.72 2.40 -11.65
CA ILE A 33 2.13 1.61 -10.55
C ILE A 33 1.49 2.58 -9.56
N LEU A 34 0.30 2.22 -9.11
CA LEU A 34 -0.39 2.88 -8.00
C LEU A 34 -0.24 2.03 -6.74
N SER A 35 0.25 2.63 -5.67
CA SER A 35 0.27 2.07 -4.33
C SER A 35 -0.91 2.59 -3.52
N LEU A 36 -1.64 1.68 -2.87
CA LEU A 36 -2.74 1.97 -1.96
C LEU A 36 -2.34 1.54 -0.55
N ASP A 37 -2.46 2.45 0.40
CA ASP A 37 -2.24 2.16 1.81
C ASP A 37 -3.50 2.46 2.62
N ILE A 38 -4.15 1.43 3.15
CA ILE A 38 -5.50 1.56 3.73
C ILE A 38 -5.40 1.59 5.25
N HIS A 39 -5.56 2.77 5.81
CA HIS A 39 -5.61 3.00 7.25
C HIS A 39 -7.05 2.97 7.79
N LYS A 40 -7.20 3.16 9.10
CA LYS A 40 -8.50 3.31 9.77
C LYS A 40 -9.41 4.37 9.16
N ASN A 41 -8.86 5.55 8.83
CA ASN A 41 -9.62 6.74 8.47
C ASN A 41 -9.30 7.29 7.08
N SER A 42 -8.37 6.69 6.35
CA SER A 42 -7.97 7.18 5.03
C SER A 42 -7.32 6.09 4.19
N ILE A 43 -7.23 6.33 2.89
CA ILE A 43 -6.41 5.58 1.93
C ILE A 43 -5.29 6.50 1.47
N GLY A 44 -4.05 6.20 1.86
CA GLY A 44 -2.85 6.79 1.29
C GLY A 44 -2.64 6.33 -0.15
N LEU A 45 -2.21 7.25 -1.00
CA LEU A 45 -2.00 7.00 -2.43
C LEU A 45 -0.58 7.45 -2.82
N ALA A 46 0.15 6.59 -3.52
CA ALA A 46 1.41 6.96 -4.15
C ALA A 46 1.49 6.37 -5.56
N ILE A 47 2.13 7.08 -6.47
CA ILE A 47 2.37 6.60 -7.83
C ILE A 47 3.85 6.62 -8.16
N ALA A 48 4.29 5.66 -8.94
CA ALA A 48 5.64 5.66 -9.49
C ALA A 48 5.58 5.19 -10.93
N ALA A 49 6.27 5.92 -11.80
CA ALA A 49 6.64 5.39 -13.10
C ALA A 49 7.75 4.33 -12.90
N HIS A 50 8.07 3.59 -13.95
CA HIS A 50 9.13 2.58 -13.85
C HIS A 50 10.53 3.16 -13.67
N PRO A 51 11.36 2.43 -12.91
CA PRO A 51 12.60 2.95 -12.36
C PRO A 51 13.58 3.52 -13.39
N SER A 52 13.53 3.09 -14.65
CA SER A 52 14.41 3.62 -15.72
C SER A 52 14.17 5.10 -16.06
N LEU A 53 13.01 5.66 -15.74
CA LEU A 53 12.78 7.10 -15.90
C LEU A 53 13.42 7.93 -14.78
N GLN A 54 13.97 7.26 -13.75
CA GLN A 54 14.59 7.92 -12.58
C GLN A 54 13.62 8.87 -11.87
N GLU A 55 12.33 8.60 -11.95
CA GLU A 55 11.29 9.33 -11.22
C GLU A 55 11.06 8.65 -9.87
N HIS A 56 11.02 9.45 -8.81
CA HIS A 56 10.68 8.98 -7.47
C HIS A 56 9.18 8.76 -7.33
N ALA A 57 8.80 7.94 -6.35
CA ALA A 57 7.40 7.79 -5.97
C ALA A 57 6.82 9.16 -5.58
N THR A 58 5.72 9.53 -6.20
CA THR A 58 5.01 10.78 -5.93
C THR A 58 3.81 10.48 -5.03
N LEU A 59 3.76 11.13 -3.88
CA LEU A 59 2.62 11.06 -2.97
C LEU A 59 1.44 11.85 -3.55
N LEU A 60 0.25 11.26 -3.51
CA LEU A 60 -1.01 11.91 -3.93
C LEU A 60 -1.88 12.24 -2.71
N SER A 61 -2.93 13.04 -2.90
CA SER A 61 -3.85 13.35 -1.81
C SER A 61 -4.59 12.09 -1.34
N SER A 62 -4.56 11.85 -0.03
CA SER A 62 -5.24 10.73 0.60
C SER A 62 -6.75 10.80 0.44
N ILE A 63 -7.41 9.65 0.32
CA ILE A 63 -8.87 9.54 0.29
C ILE A 63 -9.39 9.33 1.71
N PRO A 64 -10.26 10.22 2.26
CA PRO A 64 -10.84 9.99 3.57
C PRO A 64 -11.82 8.80 3.54
N LEU A 65 -11.77 7.96 4.58
CA LEU A 65 -12.73 6.89 4.79
C LEU A 65 -13.85 7.37 5.71
N GLN A 66 -15.09 7.16 5.27
CA GLN A 66 -16.26 7.34 6.11
C GLN A 66 -16.39 6.19 7.12
N ASN A 67 -17.35 6.31 8.03
CA ASN A 67 -17.64 5.31 9.05
C ASN A 67 -17.65 3.88 8.48
N ARG A 68 -16.81 3.01 9.07
CA ARG A 68 -16.60 1.61 8.68
C ARG A 68 -15.83 1.39 7.37
N GLY A 69 -14.94 2.30 6.97
CA GLY A 69 -14.07 2.07 5.82
C GLY A 69 -14.79 2.19 4.48
N LYS A 70 -15.87 2.97 4.42
CA LYS A 70 -16.59 3.26 3.18
C LYS A 70 -15.94 4.44 2.46
N VAL A 71 -15.77 4.30 1.15
CA VAL A 71 -15.26 5.35 0.28
C VAL A 71 -16.44 6.09 -0.34
N SER A 72 -16.42 7.43 -0.33
CA SER A 72 -17.49 8.22 -0.93
C SER A 72 -17.48 8.11 -2.47
N GLU A 73 -18.60 8.40 -3.14
CA GLU A 73 -18.64 8.34 -4.62
C GLU A 73 -17.70 9.37 -5.27
N GLN A 74 -17.58 10.57 -4.68
CA GLN A 74 -16.62 11.58 -5.13
C GLN A 74 -15.18 11.06 -5.06
N ASP A 75 -14.84 10.36 -3.99
CA ASP A 75 -13.49 9.81 -3.81
C ASP A 75 -13.23 8.61 -4.75
N LYS A 76 -14.26 7.83 -5.09
CA LYS A 76 -14.16 6.79 -6.12
C LYS A 76 -13.90 7.39 -7.50
N ASP A 77 -14.59 8.48 -7.85
CA ASP A 77 -14.34 9.21 -9.09
C ASP A 77 -12.93 9.79 -9.13
N TYR A 78 -12.46 10.39 -8.03
CA TYR A 78 -11.09 10.86 -7.90
C TYR A 78 -10.09 9.72 -8.13
N LEU A 79 -10.30 8.56 -7.51
CA LEU A 79 -9.43 7.40 -7.70
C LEU A 79 -9.46 6.89 -9.15
N ALA A 80 -10.63 6.85 -9.78
CA ALA A 80 -10.77 6.50 -11.20
C ALA A 80 -10.01 7.48 -12.11
N ASP A 81 -10.06 8.77 -11.81
CA ASP A 81 -9.36 9.82 -12.55
C ASP A 81 -7.83 9.72 -12.34
N VAL A 82 -7.36 9.40 -11.14
CA VAL A 82 -5.94 9.10 -10.86
C VAL A 82 -5.46 7.92 -11.71
N ILE A 83 -6.21 6.81 -11.72
CA ILE A 83 -5.87 5.60 -12.48
C ILE A 83 -5.78 5.91 -13.98
N LYS A 84 -6.76 6.66 -14.50
CA LYS A 84 -6.83 7.02 -15.93
C LYS A 84 -5.74 8.01 -16.33
N THR A 85 -5.56 9.08 -15.57
CA THR A 85 -4.63 10.18 -15.88
C THR A 85 -3.18 9.71 -15.88
N ASN A 86 -2.81 8.90 -14.88
CA ASN A 86 -1.46 8.37 -14.74
C ASN A 86 -1.22 7.07 -15.52
N LYS A 87 -2.20 6.63 -16.34
CA LYS A 87 -2.16 5.39 -17.11
C LYS A 87 -1.71 4.19 -16.25
N VAL A 88 -2.28 4.08 -15.05
CA VAL A 88 -1.88 3.06 -14.08
C VAL A 88 -1.99 1.68 -14.72
N CYS A 89 -0.93 0.89 -14.66
CA CYS A 89 -0.82 -0.44 -15.28
C CYS A 89 -0.90 -1.58 -14.27
N GLY A 90 -0.72 -1.30 -12.99
CA GLY A 90 -0.85 -2.26 -11.90
C GLY A 90 -1.08 -1.55 -10.57
N VAL A 91 -1.65 -2.27 -9.62
CA VAL A 91 -1.96 -1.75 -8.29
C VAL A 91 -1.26 -2.62 -7.24
N VAL A 92 -0.54 -1.95 -6.34
CA VAL A 92 0.07 -2.56 -5.16
C VAL A 92 -0.72 -2.08 -3.96
N VAL A 93 -1.18 -3.00 -3.11
CA VAL A 93 -1.90 -2.65 -1.89
C VAL A 93 -1.07 -3.09 -0.70
N SER A 94 -0.81 -2.15 0.20
CA SER A 94 -0.20 -2.40 1.51
C SER A 94 -0.93 -3.55 2.23
N TRP A 95 -0.16 -4.52 2.68
CA TRP A 95 -0.66 -5.74 3.30
C TRP A 95 -0.12 -5.86 4.74
N PRO A 96 -0.83 -5.29 5.73
CA PRO A 96 -0.36 -5.24 7.11
C PRO A 96 -0.54 -6.61 7.77
N LEU A 97 0.53 -7.41 7.72
CA LEU A 97 0.65 -8.64 8.49
C LEU A 97 1.16 -8.36 9.90
N GLN A 98 0.76 -9.20 10.84
CA GLN A 98 1.21 -9.07 12.23
C GLN A 98 2.70 -9.41 12.33
N GLU A 99 3.49 -8.42 12.77
CA GLU A 99 4.91 -8.54 13.12
C GLU A 99 5.24 -9.88 13.81
N GLY A 100 6.22 -10.60 13.28
CA GLY A 100 6.74 -11.84 13.83
C GLY A 100 5.83 -13.07 13.66
N THR A 101 4.62 -12.95 13.13
CA THR A 101 3.76 -14.12 12.85
C THR A 101 3.37 -14.26 11.39
N ALA A 102 3.50 -13.20 10.59
CA ALA A 102 3.01 -13.14 9.22
C ALA A 102 1.50 -13.51 9.10
N LYS A 103 0.73 -13.33 10.18
CA LYS A 103 -0.71 -13.65 10.20
C LYS A 103 -1.55 -12.42 9.89
N MET A 104 -2.68 -12.66 9.22
CA MET A 104 -3.67 -11.62 8.96
C MET A 104 -4.32 -11.18 10.27
N GLY A 105 -4.25 -9.89 10.56
CA GLY A 105 -4.88 -9.26 11.72
C GLY A 105 -6.14 -8.46 11.37
N HIS A 106 -6.54 -7.60 12.30
CA HIS A 106 -7.65 -6.66 12.09
C HIS A 106 -7.36 -5.67 10.95
N ALA A 107 -6.12 -5.19 10.83
CA ALA A 107 -5.69 -4.29 9.77
C ALA A 107 -5.85 -4.93 8.38
N ALA A 108 -5.38 -6.16 8.19
CA ALA A 108 -5.59 -6.94 6.97
C ALA A 108 -7.09 -7.12 6.61
N GLY A 109 -7.94 -7.36 7.62
CA GLY A 109 -9.39 -7.40 7.42
C GLY A 109 -9.98 -6.06 6.95
N ARG A 110 -9.43 -4.93 7.42
CA ARG A 110 -9.81 -3.57 6.99
C ARG A 110 -9.46 -3.31 5.53
N VAL A 111 -8.26 -3.74 5.11
CA VAL A 111 -7.82 -3.67 3.71
C VAL A 111 -8.83 -4.40 2.84
N PHE A 112 -9.14 -5.67 3.14
CA PHE A 112 -10.13 -6.45 2.40
C PHE A 112 -11.51 -5.79 2.36
N HIS A 113 -12.03 -5.36 3.52
CA HIS A 113 -13.34 -4.73 3.59
C HIS A 113 -13.42 -3.43 2.76
N THR A 114 -12.36 -2.63 2.76
CA THR A 114 -12.29 -1.38 2.01
C THR A 114 -12.16 -1.66 0.51
N LEU A 115 -11.31 -2.61 0.11
CA LEU A 115 -11.20 -3.05 -1.28
C LEU A 115 -12.53 -3.61 -1.79
N GLU A 116 -13.21 -4.45 -1.02
CA GLU A 116 -14.55 -4.95 -1.37
C GLU A 116 -15.54 -3.79 -1.60
N GLY A 117 -15.49 -2.75 -0.77
CA GLY A 117 -16.29 -1.54 -0.94
C GLY A 117 -15.96 -0.74 -2.20
N LEU A 118 -14.71 -0.78 -2.66
CA LEU A 118 -14.29 -0.19 -3.94
C LEU A 118 -14.74 -1.01 -5.15
N VAL A 119 -14.76 -2.34 -5.04
CA VAL A 119 -15.15 -3.23 -6.15
C VAL A 119 -16.62 -3.65 -6.16
N ASN A 120 -17.40 -3.32 -5.14
CA ASN A 120 -18.82 -3.66 -5.14
C ASN A 120 -19.60 -2.74 -6.10
N GLU A 121 -20.30 -3.35 -7.06
CA GLU A 121 -20.97 -2.66 -8.18
C GLU A 121 -22.34 -2.09 -7.80
N GLU A 122 -22.84 -2.31 -6.58
CA GLU A 122 -24.28 -2.40 -6.35
C GLU A 122 -25.09 -1.09 -6.41
N ASP A 123 -24.53 0.13 -6.44
CA ASP A 123 -25.39 1.33 -6.31
C ASP A 123 -24.97 2.63 -7.05
N SER A 124 -23.89 2.67 -7.86
CA SER A 124 -23.43 3.94 -8.45
C SER A 124 -22.60 3.83 -9.73
N GLU A 125 -22.74 4.81 -10.63
CA GLU A 125 -21.95 4.97 -11.85
C GLU A 125 -20.45 5.10 -11.56
N SER A 126 -20.07 5.82 -10.50
CA SER A 126 -18.66 5.98 -10.09
C SER A 126 -18.04 4.64 -9.67
N SER A 127 -18.85 3.77 -9.05
CA SER A 127 -18.43 2.40 -8.69
C SER A 127 -18.21 1.54 -9.94
N ALA A 128 -19.08 1.64 -10.94
CA ALA A 128 -18.89 0.93 -12.21
C ALA A 128 -17.62 1.39 -12.96
N ARG A 129 -17.33 2.71 -12.94
CA ARG A 129 -16.12 3.27 -13.56
C ARG A 129 -14.85 2.72 -12.91
N ILE A 130 -14.74 2.79 -11.59
CA ILE A 130 -13.55 2.31 -10.89
C ILE A 130 -13.38 0.80 -11.03
N VAL A 131 -14.48 0.04 -10.93
CA VAL A 131 -14.48 -1.41 -11.13
C VAL A 131 -13.98 -1.77 -12.53
N SER A 132 -14.48 -1.10 -13.57
CA SER A 132 -14.02 -1.31 -14.94
C SER A 132 -12.53 -1.03 -15.11
N LEU A 133 -12.03 0.04 -14.48
CA LEU A 133 -10.61 0.37 -14.52
C LEU A 133 -9.75 -0.63 -13.75
N LEU A 134 -10.15 -1.03 -12.54
CA LEU A 134 -9.39 -1.96 -11.70
C LEU A 134 -9.44 -3.40 -12.24
N HIS A 135 -10.55 -3.86 -12.82
CA HIS A 135 -10.65 -5.21 -13.41
C HIS A 135 -9.65 -5.45 -14.55
N LEU A 136 -9.18 -4.39 -15.20
CA LEU A 136 -8.21 -4.48 -16.29
C LEU A 136 -6.76 -4.44 -15.80
N LYS A 137 -6.53 -4.29 -14.50
CA LYS A 137 -5.21 -4.07 -13.92
C LYS A 137 -4.92 -5.17 -12.90
N PRO A 138 -3.75 -5.83 -12.97
CA PRO A 138 -3.33 -6.73 -11.93
C PRO A 138 -3.21 -5.95 -10.62
N LEU A 139 -3.83 -6.49 -9.57
CA LEU A 139 -3.74 -5.99 -8.20
C LEU A 139 -2.98 -7.01 -7.38
N CYS A 140 -2.05 -6.60 -6.53
CA CYS A 140 -1.39 -7.50 -5.59
C CYS A 140 -1.40 -6.91 -4.18
N LEU A 141 -1.29 -7.80 -3.19
CA LEU A 141 -1.08 -7.46 -1.79
C LEU A 141 0.43 -7.54 -1.52
N TRP A 142 1.00 -6.51 -0.91
CA TRP A 142 2.44 -6.39 -0.68
C TRP A 142 2.77 -6.07 0.77
N ASP A 143 3.70 -6.82 1.33
CA ASP A 143 4.16 -6.69 2.72
C ASP A 143 5.66 -6.46 2.72
N SER A 144 6.05 -5.24 3.08
CA SER A 144 7.45 -4.81 3.04
C SER A 144 8.31 -5.43 4.13
N GLU A 145 7.75 -5.84 5.26
CA GLU A 145 8.55 -6.33 6.38
C GLU A 145 8.95 -7.81 6.22
N HIS A 146 8.06 -8.59 5.60
CA HIS A 146 8.24 -10.04 5.46
C HIS A 146 8.86 -10.44 4.11
N ALA A 147 8.97 -9.53 3.14
CA ALA A 147 9.65 -9.79 1.87
C ALA A 147 11.12 -10.20 2.08
N GLU A 148 11.82 -9.56 3.03
CA GLU A 148 13.24 -9.80 3.29
C GLU A 148 13.51 -10.86 4.38
N ASN A 149 12.53 -11.11 5.25
CA ASN A 149 12.71 -11.89 6.49
C ASN A 149 11.95 -13.21 6.52
N SER A 150 11.56 -13.76 5.37
CA SER A 150 10.88 -15.07 5.37
C SER A 150 11.84 -16.15 5.88
N GLU A 151 11.52 -16.72 7.05
CA GLU A 151 12.23 -17.90 7.53
C GLU A 151 12.11 -18.99 6.46
N PRO A 152 13.20 -19.74 6.19
CA PRO A 152 13.16 -20.79 5.20
C PRO A 152 12.04 -21.77 5.54
N GLU A 153 11.23 -22.09 4.53
CA GLU A 153 10.18 -23.10 4.68
C GLU A 153 10.80 -24.43 5.15
N ASP A 154 10.07 -25.18 5.97
CA ASP A 154 10.54 -26.50 6.39
C ASP A 154 10.62 -27.48 5.20
N ILE A 155 11.10 -28.71 5.45
CA ILE A 155 11.20 -29.74 4.40
C ILE A 155 9.86 -30.12 3.74
N PHE A 156 8.73 -29.65 4.28
CA PHE A 156 7.38 -29.85 3.74
C PHE A 156 6.81 -28.58 3.09
N GLY A 157 7.60 -27.50 2.95
CA GLY A 157 7.13 -26.23 2.39
C GLY A 157 6.23 -25.46 3.35
N ARG A 158 6.29 -25.74 4.67
CA ARG A 158 5.44 -25.05 5.66
C ARG A 158 6.22 -23.92 6.30
N SER A 159 5.53 -22.80 6.50
CA SER A 159 6.09 -21.70 7.28
C SER A 159 6.22 -22.13 8.77
N PRO A 160 7.41 -22.02 9.37
CA PRO A 160 7.63 -22.30 10.80
C PRO A 160 6.79 -21.42 11.73
N ALA A 161 6.26 -20.29 11.25
CA ALA A 161 5.35 -19.43 12.00
C ALA A 161 4.07 -20.15 12.46
N TYR A 162 3.62 -21.20 11.74
CA TYR A 162 2.46 -22.00 12.13
C TYR A 162 2.76 -23.01 13.24
N CYS A 163 4.03 -23.32 13.49
CA CYS A 163 4.45 -24.22 14.57
C CYS A 163 4.71 -23.49 15.89
N ARG A 164 4.69 -22.14 15.89
CA ARG A 164 4.90 -21.33 17.09
C ARG A 164 3.70 -21.47 18.03
N THR A 165 3.90 -22.15 19.16
CA THR A 165 2.94 -22.18 20.26
C THR A 165 3.16 -20.97 21.16
N SER A 166 2.07 -20.33 21.57
CA SER A 166 2.11 -19.21 22.52
C SER A 166 1.85 -19.73 23.93
N SER A 167 2.68 -19.35 24.89
CA SER A 167 2.44 -19.61 26.32
C SER A 167 1.53 -18.56 26.98
N LYS A 168 1.04 -17.57 26.22
CA LYS A 168 0.14 -16.52 26.72
C LYS A 168 -1.18 -17.16 27.18
N GLN A 169 -1.56 -16.94 28.45
CA GLN A 169 -2.84 -17.41 29.00
C GLN A 169 -4.04 -16.54 28.58
N GLU A 170 -3.80 -15.30 28.19
CA GLU A 170 -4.84 -14.39 27.71
C GLU A 170 -4.74 -14.17 26.21
N HIS A 171 -5.84 -14.45 25.51
CA HIS A 171 -6.03 -14.15 24.09
C HIS A 171 -6.66 -12.76 23.95
N ARG A 172 -5.88 -11.71 24.21
CA ARG A 172 -6.27 -10.34 23.87
C ARG A 172 -5.51 -9.91 22.63
N ALA A 173 -6.23 -9.38 21.64
CA ALA A 173 -5.60 -8.68 20.54
C ALA A 173 -4.86 -7.46 21.12
N SER A 174 -3.56 -7.37 20.89
CA SER A 174 -2.75 -6.31 21.48
C SER A 174 -3.11 -4.98 20.84
N GLU A 175 -2.96 -3.86 21.55
CA GLU A 175 -3.30 -2.53 20.99
C GLU A 175 -2.46 -2.21 19.75
N GLU A 176 -1.24 -2.73 19.69
CA GLU A 176 -0.32 -2.62 18.56
C GLU A 176 -0.91 -3.25 17.28
N GLN A 177 -1.72 -4.31 17.40
CA GLN A 177 -2.40 -4.94 16.24
C GLN A 177 -3.47 -4.05 15.60
N TYR A 178 -3.89 -2.97 16.28
CA TYR A 178 -4.91 -2.04 15.78
C TYR A 178 -4.32 -0.81 15.09
N ASN A 179 -3.06 -0.45 15.37
CA ASN A 179 -2.42 0.79 14.91
C ASN A 179 -1.16 0.53 14.05
N GLN A 180 -0.92 -0.71 13.61
CA GLN A 180 0.20 -1.05 12.71
C GLN A 180 0.16 -0.26 11.39
N ASP A 181 -1.03 0.19 10.98
CA ASP A 181 -1.23 0.97 9.78
C ASP A 181 -0.64 2.38 9.89
N GLU A 182 -0.55 3.01 11.07
CA GLU A 182 -0.09 4.42 11.17
C GLU A 182 1.37 4.66 10.74
N LYS A 183 2.18 3.60 10.70
CA LYS A 183 3.60 3.68 10.31
C LYS A 183 3.82 3.46 8.82
N ILE A 184 2.86 2.87 8.13
CA ILE A 184 3.01 2.54 6.72
C ILE A 184 2.78 3.83 5.92
N VAL A 185 3.64 4.05 4.92
CA VAL A 185 3.51 5.16 3.99
C VAL A 185 3.43 4.55 2.60
N ALA A 186 2.40 4.92 1.83
CA ALA A 186 2.17 4.40 0.48
C ALA A 186 3.41 4.49 -0.44
N THR A 187 4.25 5.52 -0.28
CA THR A 187 5.52 5.66 -1.01
C THR A 187 6.53 4.61 -0.59
N GLY A 188 6.69 4.33 0.71
CA GLY A 188 7.61 3.31 1.21
C GLY A 188 7.25 1.91 0.71
N VAL A 189 5.96 1.55 0.75
CA VAL A 189 5.46 0.28 0.18
C VAL A 189 5.80 0.16 -1.30
N LEU A 190 5.66 1.26 -2.03
CA LEU A 190 5.93 1.30 -3.47
C LEU A 190 7.42 1.21 -3.78
N GLU A 191 8.26 1.94 -3.05
CA GLU A 191 9.71 1.91 -3.21
C GLU A 191 10.28 0.54 -2.91
N ASP A 192 9.80 -0.11 -1.85
CA ASP A 192 10.17 -1.47 -1.49
C ASP A 192 9.76 -2.49 -2.57
N PHE A 193 8.53 -2.39 -3.08
CA PHE A 193 8.08 -3.19 -4.23
C PHE A 193 9.00 -3.00 -5.44
N LEU A 194 9.37 -1.76 -5.76
CA LEU A 194 10.25 -1.46 -6.89
C LEU A 194 11.67 -2.01 -6.65
N HIS A 195 12.18 -1.92 -5.42
CA HIS A 195 13.49 -2.45 -5.05
C HIS A 195 13.54 -3.97 -5.20
N ALA A 196 12.48 -4.69 -4.79
CA ALA A 196 12.38 -6.14 -4.91
C ALA A 196 12.40 -6.64 -6.36
N PHE A 197 11.77 -5.91 -7.29
CA PHE A 197 11.65 -6.33 -8.70
C PHE A 197 12.65 -5.68 -9.67
N TRP A 198 13.26 -4.55 -9.33
CA TRP A 198 14.26 -3.84 -10.14
C TRP A 198 15.49 -3.37 -9.34
N PRO A 199 16.19 -4.28 -8.61
CA PRO A 199 17.31 -3.91 -7.74
C PRO A 199 18.45 -3.21 -8.50
N ASP A 200 18.71 -3.62 -9.75
CA ASP A 200 19.77 -3.05 -10.59
C ASP A 200 19.52 -1.59 -11.00
N VAL A 201 18.27 -1.15 -11.01
CA VAL A 201 17.91 0.21 -11.41
C VAL A 201 17.93 1.14 -10.21
N VAL A 202 17.41 0.66 -9.07
CA VAL A 202 17.41 1.42 -7.82
C VAL A 202 18.83 1.63 -7.30
N SER A 203 19.69 0.61 -7.36
CA SER A 203 21.10 0.71 -6.92
C SER A 203 21.96 1.71 -7.70
N LYS A 204 21.53 2.11 -8.91
CA LYS A 204 22.24 3.09 -9.74
C LYS A 204 21.82 4.53 -9.47
N GLN A 205 20.74 4.74 -8.70
CA GLN A 205 20.34 6.10 -8.36
C GLN A 205 21.36 6.66 -7.36
N PRO A 206 21.98 7.81 -7.64
CA PRO A 206 22.82 8.46 -6.66
C PRO A 206 21.93 8.77 -5.47
N THR A 207 22.24 8.20 -4.30
CA THR A 207 21.64 8.59 -3.03
C THR A 207 21.85 10.09 -2.90
N MET A 208 20.87 10.90 -3.29
CA MET A 208 20.90 12.33 -3.03
C MET A 208 20.91 12.40 -1.52
N MET A 209 22.09 12.69 -0.97
CA MET A 209 22.30 12.77 0.47
C MET A 209 21.19 13.64 1.02
N ALA A 210 20.39 13.06 1.91
CA ALA A 210 19.36 13.77 2.63
C ALA A 210 20.01 15.05 3.15
N VAL A 211 19.57 16.18 2.60
CA VAL A 211 19.98 17.49 3.10
C VAL A 211 19.39 17.55 4.50
N SER A 212 20.20 17.18 5.49
CA SER A 212 19.87 17.30 6.90
C SER A 212 19.68 18.79 7.15
N SER A 213 18.42 19.19 7.27
CA SER A 213 18.01 20.53 7.66
C SER A 213 18.33 20.78 9.14
N ASP A 214 19.60 20.71 9.51
CA ASP A 214 20.10 20.98 10.87
C ASP A 214 20.54 22.46 11.02
N ASP A 215 19.78 23.40 10.46
CA ASP A 215 19.99 24.84 10.64
C ASP A 215 18.69 25.53 11.10
N GLU A 216 18.17 25.12 12.26
CA GLU A 216 17.36 26.03 13.10
C GLU A 216 18.29 26.66 14.15
N GLN A 217 18.96 27.75 13.76
CA GLN A 217 19.49 28.71 14.71
C GLN A 217 18.33 29.45 15.37
N GLU A 218 18.03 29.10 16.62
CA GLU A 218 17.18 29.91 17.50
C GLU A 218 17.85 31.28 17.73
N ASP A 219 17.36 32.31 17.03
CA ASP A 219 17.70 33.71 17.27
C ASP A 219 16.97 34.18 18.55
N GLU A 220 17.66 34.17 19.68
CA GLU A 220 17.21 34.72 20.96
C GLU A 220 16.96 36.24 20.82
N GLY A 221 15.69 36.63 20.63
CA GLY A 221 15.27 38.02 20.69
C GLY A 221 15.51 38.69 22.06
N PRO A 222 15.83 39.99 22.10
CA PRO A 222 16.27 40.67 23.32
C PRO A 222 15.14 40.90 24.34
N LYS A 223 15.40 40.50 25.59
CA LYS A 223 14.55 40.78 26.75
C LYS A 223 14.58 42.27 27.09
N ILE A 224 13.49 42.98 26.83
CA ILE A 224 13.27 44.34 27.31
C ILE A 224 12.88 44.28 28.80
N ALA A 225 13.78 44.73 29.67
CA ALA A 225 13.48 44.99 31.08
C ALA A 225 12.77 46.35 31.19
N MET A 226 11.56 46.38 31.75
CA MET A 226 10.93 47.61 32.24
C MET A 226 11.14 47.73 33.75
N ALA A 227 11.56 48.93 34.14
CA ALA A 227 11.73 49.40 35.50
C ALA A 227 10.42 49.91 36.10
#